data_AF-A0AAU7KDV4-F1
#
_entry.id   AF-A0AAU7KDV4-F1
#
_cell.length_a   1.000
_cell.length_b   1.000
_cell.length_c   1.000
_cell.angle_alpha   90.00
_cell.angle_beta   90.00
_cell.angle_gamma   90.00
#
_symmetry.space_group_name_H-M   'P 1'
#
loop_
_entity.id
_entity.type
_entity.pdbx_description
1 polymer ?
#
loop_
_entity_poly.entity_id
_entity_poly.type
_entity_poly.pdbx_seq_one_letter_code
_entity_poly.pdbx_strand_id
1 'polypeptide(L)'
;MKRVLQATVLAGCLPMAAIADEIPRFDVETQCEMVASIGGDFSNVTYNGCIQMEQAAYNRLKTEWASIPAGVRRQCEEVATVTGSGSYSTLGGCIDMETQAADNRQSFSFD
;
A
#
# COMPACT_ATOMS: atom_id res chain seq x y z
N MET A 1 27.91 53.88 -21.69
CA MET A 1 28.45 52.64 -21.10
C MET A 1 28.08 52.59 -19.63
N LYS A 2 27.10 51.75 -19.25
CA LYS A 2 26.76 51.50 -17.83
C LYS A 2 26.62 49.99 -17.67
N ARG A 3 27.67 49.36 -17.15
CA ARG A 3 27.66 47.97 -16.69
C ARG A 3 27.35 48.01 -15.20
N VAL A 4 26.27 47.38 -14.75
CA VAL A 4 26.15 46.91 -13.37
C VAL A 4 25.41 45.57 -13.39
N LEU A 5 25.99 44.64 -12.64
CA LEU A 5 25.87 43.19 -12.66
C LEU A 5 24.43 42.65 -12.50
N GLN A 6 24.11 41.63 -13.31
CA GLN A 6 23.03 40.69 -13.01
C GLN A 6 23.45 39.81 -11.83
N ALA A 7 22.68 39.86 -10.74
CA ALA A 7 22.78 38.91 -9.65
C ALA A 7 22.00 37.65 -10.04
N THR A 8 22.69 36.63 -10.54
CA THR A 8 22.11 35.32 -10.82
C THR A 8 21.88 34.60 -9.48
N VAL A 9 20.65 34.64 -8.98
CA VAL A 9 20.23 33.85 -7.81
C VAL A 9 20.12 32.40 -8.26
N LEU A 10 21.15 31.60 -8.01
CA LEU A 10 21.09 30.14 -8.11
C LEU A 10 20.21 29.62 -6.97
N ALA A 11 18.91 29.48 -7.23
CA ALA A 11 17.99 28.74 -6.39
C ALA A 11 18.41 27.26 -6.42
N GLY A 12 19.15 26.83 -5.39
CA GLY A 12 19.57 25.45 -5.21
C GLY A 12 18.36 24.55 -5.02
N CYS A 13 18.07 23.71 -6.02
CA CYS A 13 17.12 22.63 -5.91
C CYS A 13 17.72 21.57 -4.98
N LEU A 14 17.35 21.59 -3.71
CA LEU A 14 17.72 20.55 -2.75
C LEU A 14 17.09 19.22 -3.21
N PRO A 15 17.86 18.16 -3.46
CA PRO A 15 17.28 16.86 -3.75
C PRO A 15 16.58 16.38 -2.48
N MET A 16 15.24 16.33 -2.51
CA MET A 16 14.49 15.53 -1.56
C MET A 16 14.92 14.08 -1.76
N ALA A 17 15.72 13.56 -0.83
CA ALA A 17 15.98 12.13 -0.77
C ALA A 17 14.63 11.44 -0.54
N ALA A 18 14.11 10.79 -1.59
CA ALA A 18 12.97 9.90 -1.46
C ALA A 18 13.43 8.72 -0.61
N ILE A 19 13.16 8.76 0.69
CA ILE A 19 13.20 7.55 1.50
C ILE A 19 12.13 6.65 0.92
N ALA A 20 12.55 5.59 0.26
CA ALA A 20 11.64 4.51 -0.08
C ALA A 20 11.19 3.92 1.26
N ASP A 21 9.98 4.29 1.72
CA ASP A 21 9.36 3.61 2.85
C ASP A 21 9.48 2.10 2.65
N GLU A 22 9.82 1.36 3.71
CA GLU A 22 9.88 -0.09 3.64
C GLU A 22 8.46 -0.67 3.55
N ILE A 23 8.35 -1.94 3.15
CA ILE A 23 7.05 -2.62 3.19
C ILE A 23 6.67 -2.80 4.67
N PRO A 24 5.46 -2.40 5.09
CA PRO A 24 5.03 -2.55 6.47
C PRO A 24 5.02 -4.01 6.89
N ARG A 25 5.26 -4.27 8.17
CA ARG A 25 5.32 -5.61 8.74
C ARG A 25 4.01 -5.92 9.46
N PHE A 26 3.10 -6.59 8.76
CA PHE A 26 1.82 -7.03 9.33
C PHE A 26 1.95 -8.32 10.15
N ASP A 27 1.07 -8.46 11.15
CA ASP A 27 0.90 -9.69 11.91
C ASP A 27 -0.09 -10.60 11.17
N VAL A 28 0.43 -11.26 10.14
CA VAL A 28 -0.36 -12.10 9.21
C VAL A 28 -0.97 -13.31 9.91
N GLU A 29 -0.29 -13.86 10.92
CA GLU A 29 -0.79 -15.04 11.63
C GLU A 29 -2.06 -14.68 12.40
N THR A 30 -2.05 -13.59 13.17
CA THR A 30 -3.25 -13.07 13.86
C THR A 30 -4.39 -12.76 12.88
N GLN A 31 -4.10 -12.15 11.73
CA GLN A 31 -5.10 -11.91 10.69
C GLN A 31 -5.71 -13.21 10.18
N CYS A 32 -4.88 -14.22 9.92
CA CYS A 32 -5.34 -15.50 9.40
C CYS A 32 -6.07 -16.34 10.45
N GLU A 33 -5.72 -16.23 11.73
CA GLU A 33 -6.47 -16.84 12.83
C GLU A 33 -7.88 -16.25 12.93
N MET A 34 -8.01 -14.93 12.83
CA MET A 34 -9.30 -14.25 12.78
C MET A 34 -10.15 -14.77 11.61
N VAL A 35 -9.59 -14.79 10.40
CA VAL A 35 -10.29 -15.26 9.19
C VAL A 35 -10.68 -16.74 9.30
N ALA A 36 -9.80 -17.58 9.83
CA ALA A 36 -10.05 -19.00 10.03
C ALA A 36 -11.12 -19.30 11.08
N SER A 37 -11.38 -18.36 11.98
CA SER A 37 -12.41 -18.46 13.03
C SER A 37 -13.77 -17.92 12.58
N ILE A 38 -13.87 -17.36 11.37
CA ILE A 38 -15.15 -16.92 10.80
C ILE A 38 -16.02 -18.15 10.55
N GLY A 39 -17.23 -18.16 11.12
CA GLY A 39 -18.20 -19.24 10.93
C GLY A 39 -18.31 -20.22 12.10
N GLY A 40 -17.63 -19.95 13.22
CA GLY A 40 -17.75 -20.74 14.45
C GLY A 40 -16.44 -21.45 14.78
N ASP A 41 -16.30 -22.69 14.32
CA ASP A 41 -15.10 -23.49 14.58
C ASP A 41 -13.92 -23.05 13.71
N PHE A 42 -12.71 -23.18 14.26
CA PHE A 42 -11.48 -22.86 13.54
C PHE A 42 -11.26 -23.79 12.34
N SER A 43 -11.14 -23.20 11.15
CA SER A 43 -10.86 -23.92 9.92
C SER A 43 -9.38 -23.88 9.55
N ASN A 44 -8.67 -25.00 9.74
CA ASN A 44 -7.28 -25.16 9.31
C ASN A 44 -7.08 -24.94 7.81
N VAL A 45 -8.06 -25.35 6.98
CA VAL A 45 -8.02 -25.14 5.53
C VAL A 45 -8.08 -23.65 5.20
N THR A 46 -8.95 -22.91 5.88
CA THR A 46 -9.08 -21.45 5.72
C THR A 46 -7.82 -20.75 6.20
N TYR A 47 -7.27 -21.13 7.35
CA TYR A 47 -6.00 -20.59 7.87
C TYR A 47 -4.86 -20.76 6.84
N ASN A 48 -4.63 -21.99 6.37
CA ASN A 48 -3.58 -22.28 5.41
C ASN A 48 -3.79 -21.57 4.07
N GLY A 49 -5.04 -21.42 3.64
CA GLY A 49 -5.38 -20.65 2.45
C GLY A 49 -5.06 -19.16 2.62
N CYS A 50 -5.43 -18.58 3.77
CA CYS A 50 -5.11 -17.19 4.11
C CYS A 50 -3.59 -16.95 4.09
N ILE A 51 -2.80 -17.78 4.79
CA ILE A 51 -1.34 -17.66 4.83
C ILE A 51 -0.74 -17.68 3.42
N GLN A 52 -1.20 -18.57 2.55
CA GLN A 52 -0.72 -18.64 1.17
C GLN A 52 -1.04 -17.38 0.36
N MET A 53 -2.26 -16.85 0.48
CA MET A 53 -2.66 -15.63 -0.20
C MET A 53 -1.85 -14.42 0.28
N GLU A 54 -1.70 -14.28 1.58
CA GLU A 54 -0.94 -13.18 2.20
C GLU A 54 0.55 -13.25 1.82
N GLN A 55 1.12 -14.45 1.83
CA GLN A 55 2.51 -14.64 1.42
C GLN A 55 2.72 -14.34 -0.07
N ALA A 56 1.79 -14.73 -0.94
CA ALA A 56 1.83 -14.42 -2.37
C ALA A 56 1.73 -12.91 -2.62
N ALA A 57 0.81 -12.23 -1.94
CA ALA A 57 0.64 -10.78 -2.02
C ALA A 57 1.90 -10.05 -1.54
N TYR A 58 2.48 -10.43 -0.41
CA TYR A 58 3.74 -9.88 0.08
C TYR A 58 4.89 -10.08 -0.91
N ASN A 59 4.99 -11.27 -1.53
CA ASN A 59 6.02 -11.57 -2.51
C ASN A 59 5.92 -10.69 -3.76
N ARG A 60 4.70 -10.44 -4.24
CA ARG A 60 4.44 -9.49 -5.32
C ARG A 60 4.81 -8.07 -4.91
N LEU A 61 4.36 -7.63 -3.74
CA LEU A 61 4.63 -6.27 -3.25
C LEU A 61 6.14 -6.01 -3.12
N LYS A 62 6.95 -6.97 -2.67
CA LYS A 62 8.42 -6.86 -2.66
C LYS A 62 9.02 -6.45 -4.00
N THR A 63 8.47 -6.92 -5.11
CA THR A 63 9.01 -6.60 -6.45
C THR A 63 8.54 -5.26 -6.98
N GLU A 64 7.39 -4.77 -6.52
CA GLU A 64 6.71 -3.58 -7.06
C GLU A 64 6.81 -2.37 -6.13
N TRP A 65 7.12 -2.55 -4.85
CA TRP A 65 6.98 -1.52 -3.80
C TRP A 65 7.64 -0.19 -4.12
N ALA A 66 8.85 -0.22 -4.67
CA ALA A 66 9.61 0.98 -4.98
C ALA A 66 9.00 1.81 -6.13
N SER A 67 8.18 1.22 -6.99
CA SER A 67 7.51 1.94 -8.08
C SER A 67 6.15 2.53 -7.67
N ILE A 68 5.60 2.12 -6.52
CA ILE A 68 4.30 2.58 -6.06
C ILE A 68 4.45 3.99 -5.46
N PRO A 69 3.64 4.98 -5.89
CA PRO A 69 3.69 6.34 -5.34
C PRO A 69 3.55 6.35 -3.82
N ALA A 70 4.39 7.11 -3.12
CA ALA A 70 4.40 7.15 -1.65
C ALA A 70 3.04 7.56 -1.03
N GLY A 71 2.25 8.38 -1.73
CA GLY A 71 0.87 8.70 -1.32
C GLY A 71 -0.04 7.48 -1.31
N VAL A 72 0.01 6.66 -2.37
CA VAL A 72 -0.76 5.42 -2.50
C VAL A 72 -0.30 4.39 -1.46
N ARG A 73 1.01 4.25 -1.24
CA ARG A 73 1.56 3.35 -0.21
C ARG A 73 0.97 3.64 1.18
N ARG A 74 1.01 4.91 1.61
CA ARG A 74 0.45 5.32 2.91
C ARG A 74 -1.07 5.12 2.98
N GLN A 75 -1.81 5.57 1.96
CA GLN A 75 -3.26 5.43 1.94
C GLN A 75 -3.70 3.96 2.02
N CYS A 76 -3.04 3.09 1.27
CA CYS A 76 -3.40 1.67 1.24
C CYS A 76 -2.89 0.89 2.45
N GLU A 77 -1.84 1.35 3.14
CA GLU A 77 -1.44 0.81 4.43
C GLU A 77 -2.52 1.06 5.50
N GLU A 78 -3.12 2.26 5.52
CA GLU A 78 -4.26 2.57 6.40
C GLU A 78 -5.46 1.66 6.10
N VAL A 79 -5.77 1.45 4.81
CA VAL A 79 -6.85 0.52 4.40
C VAL A 79 -6.55 -0.92 4.82
N ALA A 80 -5.31 -1.37 4.61
CA ALA A 80 -4.88 -2.73 4.93
C ALA A 80 -4.91 -3.04 6.43
N THR A 81 -4.81 -2.02 7.28
CA THR A 81 -4.74 -2.15 8.75
C THR A 81 -6.06 -1.86 9.44
N VAL A 82 -7.15 -1.63 8.70
CA VAL A 82 -8.46 -1.27 9.29
C VAL A 82 -9.00 -2.36 10.25
N THR A 83 -8.61 -3.61 10.04
CA THR A 83 -8.96 -4.76 10.91
C THR A 83 -7.95 -5.03 12.03
N GLY A 84 -6.93 -4.17 12.18
CA GLY A 84 -5.91 -4.23 13.23
C GLY A 84 -4.60 -4.88 12.79
N SER A 85 -4.62 -6.20 12.51
CA SER A 85 -3.42 -7.01 12.25
C SER A 85 -2.73 -6.71 10.91
N GLY A 86 -3.45 -6.14 9.94
CA GLY A 86 -2.93 -5.89 8.60
C GLY A 86 -3.15 -7.05 7.64
N SER A 87 -3.26 -6.75 6.34
CA SER A 87 -3.37 -7.75 5.28
C SER A 87 -2.64 -7.26 4.03
N TYR A 88 -1.64 -8.00 3.56
CA TYR A 88 -0.94 -7.74 2.31
C TYR A 88 -1.85 -7.96 1.10
N SER A 89 -2.79 -8.89 1.18
CA SER A 89 -3.78 -9.08 0.11
C SER A 89 -4.69 -7.85 -0.02
N THR A 90 -5.11 -7.26 1.10
CA THR A 90 -5.86 -5.99 1.13
C THR A 90 -5.01 -4.81 0.66
N LEU A 91 -3.75 -4.72 1.11
CA LEU A 91 -2.80 -3.69 0.68
C LEU A 91 -2.61 -3.71 -0.85
N GLY A 92 -2.32 -4.89 -1.41
CA GLY A 92 -2.14 -5.08 -2.85
C GLY A 92 -3.42 -4.75 -3.63
N GLY A 93 -4.57 -5.23 -3.16
CA GLY A 93 -5.86 -4.90 -3.78
C GLY A 93 -6.17 -3.41 -3.77
N CYS A 94 -5.90 -2.71 -2.66
CA CYS A 94 -6.05 -1.25 -2.59
C CYS A 94 -5.13 -0.55 -3.58
N ILE A 95 -3.86 -0.95 -3.68
CA ILE A 95 -2.90 -0.36 -4.62
C ILE A 95 -3.39 -0.52 -6.06
N ASP A 96 -3.86 -1.72 -6.41
CA ASP A 96 -4.40 -2.00 -7.75
C ASP A 96 -5.63 -1.13 -8.03
N MET A 97 -6.51 -0.96 -7.06
CA MET A 97 -7.71 -0.12 -7.20
C MET A 97 -7.37 1.36 -7.33
N GLU A 98 -6.52 1.91 -6.47
CA GLU A 98 -6.09 3.32 -6.52
C GLU A 98 -5.36 3.65 -7.83
N THR A 99 -4.55 2.71 -8.32
CA THR A 99 -3.87 2.85 -9.63
C THR A 99 -4.86 2.91 -10.79
N GLN A 100 -6.01 2.22 -10.68
CA GLN A 100 -7.05 2.20 -11.71
C GLN A 100 -8.09 3.32 -11.56
N ALA A 101 -8.38 3.77 -10.34
CA ALA A 101 -9.52 4.62 -10.01
C ALA A 101 -9.24 6.12 -10.05
N ALA A 102 -8.00 6.55 -10.33
CA ALA A 102 -7.50 7.91 -10.17
C ALA A 102 -8.47 9.04 -10.58
N ASP A 103 -9.30 8.86 -11.62
CA ASP A 103 -10.34 9.81 -12.04
C ASP A 103 -11.74 9.20 -12.27
N ASN A 104 -11.99 7.96 -11.83
CA ASN A 104 -13.19 7.20 -12.20
C ASN A 104 -14.00 6.69 -11.00
N ARG A 105 -14.43 7.61 -10.13
CA ARG A 105 -15.25 7.28 -8.97
C ARG A 105 -16.59 6.68 -9.41
N GLN A 106 -16.81 5.42 -9.06
CA GLN A 106 -18.08 4.73 -9.31
C GLN A 106 -19.11 5.07 -8.23
N SER A 107 -20.39 5.00 -8.62
CA SER A 107 -21.53 5.03 -7.71
C SER A 107 -22.13 3.63 -7.61
N PHE A 108 -22.55 3.27 -6.41
CA PHE A 108 -23.21 1.99 -6.17
C PHE A 108 -24.63 1.97 -6.77
N SER A 109 -25.02 0.86 -7.41
CA SER A 109 -26.34 0.66 -8.02
C SER A 109 -26.89 -0.71 -7.61
N PHE A 110 -28.18 -0.75 -7.23
CA PHE A 110 -28.94 -1.99 -7.04
C PHE A 110 -29.79 -2.37 -8.26
N ASP A 111 -29.95 -1.43 -9.21
CA ASP A 111 -30.78 -1.59 -10.41
C ASP A 111 -30.19 -2.57 -11.43
#